data_AF-A0A2R6MCL3-F1
#
_entry.id   AF-A0A2R6MCL3-F1
#
_cell.length_a   1.000
_cell.length_b   1.000
_cell.length_c   1.000
_cell.angle_alpha   90.00
_cell.angle_beta   90.00
_cell.angle_gamma   90.00
#
_symmetry.space_group_name_H-M   'P 1'
#
loop_
_entity.id
_entity.type
_entity.pdbx_description
1 polymer ?
#
loop_
_entity_poly.entity_id
_entity_poly.type
_entity_poly.pdbx_seq_one_letter_code
_entity_poly.pdbx_strand_id
1 'polypeptide(L)'
;MSEFRDRIEALAERARADRRAFDPPADPPDEERAVRYLREGVGEVVSVYVEARTDEFAPLDAEEMAGLERAANDWLELYARCHGRDIDAEFTVREVAEIVVMDTHDLPDAAQLLTGVPPRQQSSEK
;
A
#
# COMPACT_ATOMS: atom_id res chain seq x y z
N MET A 1 18.56 -4.91 17.33
CA MET A 1 17.57 -5.11 16.26
C MET A 1 16.39 -4.26 16.64
N SER A 2 15.94 -3.37 15.76
CA SER A 2 14.70 -2.62 15.99
C SER A 2 13.54 -3.59 16.13
N GLU A 3 12.58 -3.31 17.01
CA GLU A 3 11.37 -4.13 17.15
C GLU A 3 10.57 -4.21 15.84
N PHE A 4 10.69 -3.20 14.99
CA PHE A 4 10.02 -3.13 13.70
C PHE A 4 10.74 -3.88 12.59
N ARG A 5 12.03 -4.17 12.74
CA ARG A 5 12.85 -4.75 11.66
C ARG A 5 12.29 -6.08 11.16
N ASP A 6 12.00 -7.00 12.08
CA ASP A 6 11.46 -8.32 11.75
C ASP A 6 10.06 -8.21 11.11
N ARG A 7 9.26 -7.23 11.56
CA ARG A 7 7.92 -6.96 11.00
C ARG A 7 8.03 -6.40 9.58
N ILE A 8 8.97 -5.49 9.33
CA ILE A 8 9.23 -4.89 8.01
C ILE A 8 9.76 -5.95 7.04
N GLU A 9 10.68 -6.81 7.48
CA GLU A 9 11.18 -7.91 6.66
C GLU A 9 10.05 -8.89 6.29
N ALA A 10 9.17 -9.23 7.24
CA ALA A 10 8.00 -10.07 6.99
C ALA A 10 7.02 -9.42 5.98
N LEU A 11 6.78 -8.10 6.08
CA LEU A 11 5.95 -7.36 5.13
C LEU A 11 6.56 -7.38 3.73
N ALA A 12 7.87 -7.12 3.62
CA ALA A 12 8.57 -7.15 2.34
C ALA A 12 8.53 -8.54 1.69
N GLU A 13 8.75 -9.60 2.47
CA GLU A 13 8.66 -10.97 1.94
C GLU A 13 7.24 -11.37 1.53
N ARG A 14 6.22 -10.93 2.28
CA ARG A 14 4.81 -11.14 1.89
C ARG A 14 4.48 -10.42 0.59
N ALA A 15 4.83 -9.14 0.46
CA ALA A 15 4.59 -8.37 -0.75
C ALA A 15 5.25 -9.02 -1.98
N ARG A 16 6.50 -9.46 -1.83
CA ARG A 16 7.22 -10.21 -2.88
C ARG A 16 6.56 -11.55 -3.21
N ALA A 17 6.10 -12.29 -2.19
CA ALA A 17 5.41 -13.56 -2.39
C ALA A 17 4.08 -13.37 -3.14
N ASP A 18 3.29 -12.37 -2.74
CA ASP A 18 2.06 -12.00 -3.41
C ASP A 18 2.32 -11.60 -4.86
N ARG A 19 3.35 -10.78 -5.12
CA ARG A 19 3.74 -10.38 -6.48
C ARG A 19 4.15 -11.57 -7.34
N ARG A 20 4.90 -12.53 -6.80
CA ARG A 20 5.29 -13.76 -7.51
C ARG A 20 4.11 -14.69 -7.78
N ALA A 21 3.16 -14.76 -6.85
CA ALA A 21 1.96 -15.59 -6.98
C ALA A 21 0.83 -14.90 -7.75
N PHE A 22 0.98 -13.61 -8.06
CA PHE A 22 -0.05 -12.83 -8.71
C PHE A 22 -0.26 -13.28 -10.16
N ASP A 23 -1.49 -13.70 -10.46
CA ASP A 23 -1.97 -13.88 -11.83
C ASP A 23 -3.05 -12.82 -12.12
N PRO A 24 -2.94 -12.03 -13.21
CA PRO A 24 -3.95 -11.03 -13.56
C PRO A 24 -5.35 -11.65 -13.70
N PRO A 25 -6.41 -11.00 -13.19
CA PRO A 25 -7.77 -11.51 -13.34
C PRO A 25 -8.18 -11.53 -14.83
N ALA A 26 -8.93 -12.57 -15.23
CA ALA A 26 -9.41 -12.70 -16.60
C ALA A 26 -10.47 -11.64 -16.97
N ASP A 27 -11.21 -11.13 -15.98
CA ASP A 27 -12.23 -10.08 -16.13
C ASP A 27 -12.05 -9.02 -15.01
N PRO A 28 -11.19 -8.00 -15.22
CA PRO A 28 -10.99 -6.93 -14.25
C PRO A 28 -12.21 -5.95 -14.23
N PRO A 29 -12.56 -5.37 -13.07
CA PRO A 29 -11.80 -5.37 -11.83
C PRO A 29 -12.12 -6.53 -10.87
N ASP A 30 -11.09 -7.08 -10.23
CA ASP A 30 -11.22 -7.97 -9.06
C ASP A 30 -11.17 -7.15 -7.76
N GLU A 31 -12.29 -6.53 -7.41
CA GLU A 31 -12.37 -5.58 -6.27
C GLU A 31 -12.08 -6.22 -4.92
N GLU A 32 -12.53 -7.46 -4.69
CA GLU A 32 -12.33 -8.15 -3.41
C GLU A 32 -10.84 -8.39 -3.16
N ARG A 33 -10.12 -8.87 -4.18
CA ARG A 33 -8.67 -9.07 -4.10
C ARG A 33 -7.92 -7.75 -4.03
N ALA A 34 -8.36 -6.73 -4.75
CA ALA A 34 -7.77 -5.39 -4.70
C ALA A 34 -7.83 -4.80 -3.27
N VAL A 35 -9.02 -4.81 -2.65
CA VAL A 35 -9.21 -4.32 -1.28
C VAL A 35 -8.42 -5.14 -0.27
N ARG A 36 -8.27 -6.45 -0.49
CA ARG A 36 -7.43 -7.30 0.36
C ARG A 36 -5.98 -6.85 0.39
N TYR A 37 -5.36 -6.58 -0.77
CA TYR A 37 -3.98 -6.06 -0.81
C TYR A 37 -3.83 -4.72 -0.11
N LEU A 38 -4.85 -3.86 -0.19
CA LEU A 38 -4.84 -2.58 0.52
C LEU A 38 -4.93 -2.77 2.04
N ARG A 39 -5.89 -3.57 2.52
CA ARG A 39 -6.14 -3.71 3.96
C ARG A 39 -5.09 -4.56 4.68
N GLU A 40 -4.76 -5.72 4.10
CA GLU A 40 -3.84 -6.69 4.71
C GLU A 40 -2.37 -6.39 4.39
N GLY A 41 -2.12 -5.54 3.39
CA GLY A 41 -0.79 -5.14 2.96
C GLY A 41 -0.49 -3.68 3.30
N VAL A 42 -0.98 -2.75 2.48
CA VAL A 42 -0.71 -1.30 2.63
C VAL A 42 -1.11 -0.78 4.01
N GLY A 43 -2.24 -1.24 4.55
CA GLY A 43 -2.71 -0.90 5.89
C GLY A 43 -1.73 -1.31 6.99
N GLU A 44 -1.11 -2.49 6.90
CA GLU A 44 -0.09 -2.92 7.85
C GLU A 44 1.20 -2.07 7.73
N VAL A 45 1.60 -1.69 6.51
CA VAL A 45 2.75 -0.79 6.30
C VAL A 45 2.50 0.56 6.98
N VAL A 46 1.33 1.16 6.77
CA VAL A 46 0.96 2.44 7.38
C VAL A 46 0.90 2.32 8.90
N SER A 47 0.35 1.22 9.44
CA SER A 47 0.34 0.95 10.89
C SER A 47 1.75 0.96 11.47
N VAL A 48 2.69 0.22 10.87
CA VAL A 48 4.09 0.16 11.33
C VAL A 48 4.74 1.53 11.28
N TYR A 49 4.54 2.28 10.19
CA TYR A 49 5.09 3.62 10.06
C TYR A 49 4.55 4.58 11.14
N VAL A 50 3.24 4.58 11.38
CA VAL A 50 2.62 5.43 12.40
C VAL A 50 3.09 5.03 13.80
N GLU A 51 3.11 3.74 14.13
CA GLU A 51 3.60 3.21 15.41
C GLU A 51 5.03 3.70 15.68
N ALA A 52 5.94 3.49 14.72
CA ALA A 52 7.33 3.92 14.85
C ALA A 52 7.52 5.45 14.89
N ARG A 53 6.57 6.22 14.35
CA ARG A 53 6.61 7.69 14.43
C ARG A 53 6.08 8.21 15.76
N THR A 54 5.19 7.47 16.39
CA THR A 54 4.65 7.79 17.73
C THR A 54 5.57 7.32 18.86
N ASP A 55 6.43 6.32 18.61
CA ASP A 55 7.44 5.88 19.57
C ASP A 55 8.73 6.71 19.47
N GLU A 56 9.06 7.43 20.53
CA GLU A 56 10.28 8.25 20.60
C GLU A 56 11.57 7.39 20.65
N PHE A 57 11.47 6.12 21.05
CA PHE A 57 12.61 5.23 21.27
C PHE A 57 12.92 4.27 20.12
N ALA A 58 12.07 4.21 19.10
CA ALA A 58 12.21 3.27 18.00
C ALA A 58 12.15 3.95 16.61
N PRO A 59 13.04 4.91 16.32
CA PRO A 59 13.10 5.52 15.00
C PRO A 59 13.50 4.49 13.95
N LEU A 60 12.78 4.48 12.83
CA LEU A 60 13.12 3.66 11.67
C LEU A 60 14.40 4.17 11.01
N ASP A 61 15.32 3.25 10.72
CA ASP A 61 16.49 3.55 9.91
C ASP A 61 16.16 3.60 8.40
N ALA A 62 17.15 3.96 7.58
CA ALA A 62 16.95 4.10 6.14
C ALA A 62 16.63 2.77 5.43
N GLU A 63 17.13 1.64 5.95
CA GLU A 63 16.85 0.31 5.37
C GLU A 63 15.42 -0.13 5.68
N GLU A 64 14.98 0.14 6.91
CA GLU A 64 13.62 -0.09 7.41
C GLU A 64 12.60 0.75 6.63
N MET A 65 12.87 2.04 6.43
CA MET A 65 12.06 2.92 5.59
C MET A 65 11.95 2.41 4.15
N ALA A 66 13.08 2.06 3.53
CA ALA A 66 13.09 1.52 2.18
C ALA A 66 12.37 0.15 2.09
N GLY A 67 12.37 -0.63 3.17
CA GLY A 67 11.61 -1.88 3.28
C GLY A 67 10.10 -1.65 3.22
N LEU A 68 9.61 -0.71 4.02
CA LEU A 68 8.20 -0.30 4.04
C LEU A 68 7.75 0.25 2.69
N GLU A 69 8.55 1.14 2.10
CA GLU A 69 8.29 1.73 0.78
C GLU A 69 8.16 0.66 -0.29
N ARG A 70 9.11 -0.27 -0.37
CA ARG A 70 9.03 -1.36 -1.35
C ARG A 70 7.78 -2.22 -1.16
N ALA A 71 7.46 -2.59 0.08
CA ALA A 71 6.28 -3.42 0.38
C ALA A 71 4.97 -2.71 -0.01
N ALA A 72 4.84 -1.42 0.32
CA ALA A 72 3.67 -0.63 -0.07
C ALA A 72 3.53 -0.52 -1.60
N ASN A 73 4.62 -0.18 -2.29
CA ASN A 73 4.60 -0.03 -3.75
C ASN A 73 4.28 -1.35 -4.44
N ASP A 74 4.84 -2.48 -3.98
CA ASP A 74 4.51 -3.81 -4.51
C ASP A 74 3.00 -4.08 -4.42
N TRP A 75 2.37 -3.86 -3.26
CA TRP A 75 0.92 -4.07 -3.12
C TRP A 75 0.07 -3.05 -3.88
N LEU A 76 0.50 -1.79 -4.02
CA LEU A 76 -0.18 -0.79 -4.83
C LEU A 76 -0.15 -1.14 -6.33
N GLU A 77 0.94 -1.71 -6.81
CA GLU A 77 1.01 -2.25 -8.17
C GLU A 77 0.06 -3.44 -8.35
N LEU A 78 -0.01 -4.35 -7.38
CA LEU A 78 -0.96 -5.48 -7.44
C LEU A 78 -2.41 -4.98 -7.40
N TYR A 79 -2.70 -3.98 -6.58
CA TYR A 79 -3.98 -3.30 -6.56
C TYR A 79 -4.33 -2.75 -7.95
N ALA A 80 -3.44 -2.00 -8.58
CA ALA A 80 -3.67 -1.46 -9.91
C ALA A 80 -3.90 -2.57 -10.96
N ARG A 81 -3.15 -3.66 -10.86
CA ARG A 81 -3.30 -4.82 -11.75
C ARG A 81 -4.61 -5.56 -11.56
N CYS A 82 -5.15 -5.62 -10.34
CA CYS A 82 -6.52 -6.11 -10.13
C CYS A 82 -7.56 -5.27 -10.88
N HIS A 83 -7.30 -3.98 -11.10
CA HIS A 83 -8.13 -3.08 -11.91
C HIS A 83 -7.75 -3.07 -13.41
N GLY A 84 -6.85 -3.96 -13.86
CA GLY A 84 -6.41 -4.04 -15.25
C GLY A 84 -5.44 -2.93 -15.68
N ARG A 85 -4.81 -2.23 -14.72
CA ARG A 85 -3.76 -1.25 -14.98
C ARG A 85 -2.41 -1.76 -14.50
N ASP A 86 -1.38 -1.52 -15.29
CA ASP A 86 -0.01 -1.69 -14.84
C ASP A 86 0.55 -0.30 -14.56
N ILE A 87 1.05 -0.10 -13.34
CA ILE A 87 1.70 1.14 -12.89
C ILE A 87 3.08 0.78 -12.36
N ASP A 88 3.98 1.75 -12.37
CA ASP A 88 5.27 1.68 -11.68
C ASP A 88 5.14 2.57 -10.44
N ALA A 89 5.04 1.97 -9.26
CA ALA A 89 4.73 2.70 -8.03
C ALA A 89 6.03 3.13 -7.33
N GLU A 90 6.23 4.43 -7.18
CA GLU A 90 7.41 5.03 -6.53
C GLU A 90 7.01 5.99 -5.41
N PHE A 91 6.08 5.57 -4.55
CA PHE A 91 5.60 6.39 -3.43
C PHE A 91 6.42 6.17 -2.17
N THR A 92 6.64 7.24 -1.41
CA THR A 92 7.22 7.12 -0.07
C THR A 92 6.18 6.63 0.93
N VAL A 93 6.61 5.90 1.97
CA VAL A 93 5.69 5.43 3.02
C VAL A 93 5.04 6.61 3.76
N ARG A 94 5.75 7.74 3.84
CA ARG A 94 5.23 8.98 4.39
C ARG A 94 4.06 9.50 3.55
N GLU A 95 4.21 9.62 2.23
CA GLU A 95 3.13 10.11 1.36
C GLU A 95 1.90 9.20 1.44
N VAL A 96 2.10 7.88 1.42
CA VAL A 96 1.00 6.90 1.57
C VAL A 96 0.29 7.09 2.92
N ALA A 97 1.04 7.20 4.01
CA ALA A 97 0.48 7.40 5.34
C ALA A 97 -0.23 8.75 5.49
N GLU A 98 0.32 9.83 4.91
CA GLU A 98 -0.30 11.16 4.95
C GLU A 98 -1.66 11.16 4.25
N ILE A 99 -1.79 10.55 3.07
CA ILE A 99 -3.06 10.47 2.34
C ILE A 99 -4.09 9.63 3.11
N VAL A 100 -3.67 8.51 3.70
CA VAL A 100 -4.55 7.63 4.47
C VAL A 100 -5.04 8.34 5.74
N VAL A 101 -4.14 8.96 6.51
CA VAL A 101 -4.48 9.53 7.82
C VAL A 101 -5.11 10.91 7.73
N MET A 102 -4.72 11.74 6.75
CA MET A 102 -5.13 13.15 6.70
C MET A 102 -6.22 13.42 5.66
N ASP A 103 -6.12 12.80 4.47
CA ASP A 103 -6.99 13.19 3.35
C ASP A 103 -8.26 12.34 3.27
N THR A 104 -8.13 11.03 3.49
CA THR A 104 -9.21 10.08 3.15
C THR A 104 -9.78 9.38 4.37
N HIS A 105 -8.95 9.04 5.36
CA HIS A 105 -9.30 8.11 6.45
C HIS A 105 -9.79 6.73 5.94
N ASP A 106 -9.56 6.42 4.66
CA ASP A 106 -9.96 5.17 4.02
C ASP A 106 -8.92 4.71 2.99
N LEU A 107 -8.49 3.45 3.09
CA LEU A 107 -7.41 2.89 2.28
C LEU A 107 -7.75 2.80 0.78
N PRO A 108 -8.96 2.32 0.38
CA PRO A 108 -9.41 2.39 -1.01
C PRO A 108 -9.36 3.79 -1.63
N ASP A 109 -9.84 4.81 -0.91
CA ASP A 109 -9.80 6.19 -1.40
C ASP A 109 -8.35 6.70 -1.54
N ALA A 110 -7.48 6.39 -0.58
CA ALA A 110 -6.05 6.71 -0.67
C ALA A 110 -5.39 6.03 -1.87
N ALA A 111 -5.68 4.75 -2.09
CA ALA A 111 -5.18 3.99 -3.23
C ALA A 111 -5.68 4.57 -4.56
N GLN A 112 -6.94 5.03 -4.61
CA GLN A 112 -7.47 5.72 -5.78
C GLN A 112 -6.75 7.03 -6.07
N LEU A 113 -6.43 7.82 -5.04
CA LEU A 113 -5.67 9.07 -5.19
C LEU A 113 -4.24 8.81 -5.68
N LEU A 114 -3.58 7.78 -5.16
CA LEU A 114 -2.21 7.40 -5.50
C LEU A 114 -2.11 6.80 -6.91
N THR A 115 -2.99 5.84 -7.23
CA THR A 115 -2.87 5.01 -8.44
C THR A 115 -3.75 5.50 -9.59
N GLY A 116 -4.73 6.38 -9.31
CA GLY A 116 -5.73 6.83 -10.28
C GLY A 116 -6.77 5.77 -10.65
N VAL A 117 -6.77 4.60 -9.99
CA VAL A 117 -7.76 3.53 -10.20
C VAL A 117 -8.54 3.20 -8.92
N PRO A 118 -9.84 2.87 -9.02
CA PRO A 118 -10.67 3.00 -10.22
C PRO A 118 -10.78 4.48 -10.63
N PRO A 119 -10.99 4.80 -11.92
CA PRO A 119 -11.11 6.20 -12.35
C PRO A 119 -12.22 6.88 -11.57
N ARG A 120 -11.94 8.07 -11.03
CA ARG A 120 -12.94 8.85 -10.30
C ARG A 120 -14.14 9.05 -11.22
N GLN A 121 -15.28 8.47 -10.86
CA GLN A 121 -16.52 8.80 -11.53
C GLN A 121 -16.77 10.27 -11.22
N GLN A 122 -16.61 11.13 -12.22
CA GLN A 122 -17.12 12.48 -12.14
C GLN A 122 -18.63 12.31 -11.96
N SER A 123 -19.10 12.42 -10.72
CA SER A 123 -20.51 12.54 -10.40
C SER A 123 -21.01 13.74 -11.19
N SER A 124 -21.53 13.48 -12.39
CA SER A 124 -22.36 14.43 -13.10
C SER A 124 -23.66 14.47 -12.30
N GLU A 125 -23.68 15.29 -11.25
CA GLU A 125 -24.92 15.73 -10.63
C GLU A 125 -25.83 16.25 -11.75
N LYS A 126 -27.03 15.66 -11.82
CA LYS A 126 -28.15 16.11 -12.63
C LYS A 126 -29.10 16.90 -11.76
#